data_AF-A0A6N7WQM2-F1
#
_entry.id   AF-A0A6N7WQM2-F1
#
_cell.length_a   1.000
_cell.length_b   1.000
_cell.length_c   1.000
_cell.angle_alpha   90.00
_cell.angle_beta   90.00
_cell.angle_gamma   90.00
#
_symmetry.space_group_name_H-M   'P 1'
#
loop_
_entity.id
_entity.type
_entity.pdbx_description
1 polymer ?
#
loop_
_entity_poly.entity_id
_entity_poly.type
_entity_poly.pdbx_seq_one_letter_code
_entity_poly.pdbx_strand_id
1 'polypeptide(L)'
;MLSQKFLSELRKFVEKEQRQAVDESARKKQRDSAAVCARNVEAKALKVFGKSHQEDVCLSQGTLVASEESLDSYIVLNRGPGFTGLLFKMIDARGLPDKAVYHKAGIDRRLFSKIRSDPKYHPSKATVIALGIALEADLDEMEALLCEAGYALSGSETFDLIIRYCVEHRVFDLDEINEALDSFQLKPLGGVA
;
A
#
# COMPACT_ATOMS: atom_id res chain seq x y z
N MET A 1 3.88 23.79 11.07
CA MET A 1 3.78 23.60 12.53
C MET A 1 2.51 22.85 12.82
N LEU A 2 2.65 21.57 13.13
CA LEU A 2 1.54 20.76 13.62
C LEU A 2 0.91 21.38 14.87
N SER A 3 -0.42 21.34 14.93
CA SER A 3 -1.15 21.78 16.12
C SER A 3 -0.85 20.87 17.31
N GLN A 4 -0.65 21.45 18.50
CA GLN A 4 -0.59 20.69 19.75
C GLN A 4 -1.81 19.78 19.95
N LYS A 5 -2.97 20.19 19.39
CA LYS A 5 -4.17 19.35 19.39
C LYS A 5 -3.96 18.07 18.58
N PHE A 6 -3.42 18.16 17.38
CA PHE A 6 -3.14 17.01 16.51
C PHE A 6 -2.18 16.02 17.19
N LEU A 7 -1.06 16.48 17.73
CA LEU A 7 -0.10 15.61 18.43
C LEU A 7 -0.71 14.95 19.68
N SER A 8 -1.63 15.63 20.36
CA SER A 8 -2.35 15.04 21.49
C SER A 8 -3.36 13.97 21.05
N GLU A 9 -4.03 14.18 19.91
CA GLU A 9 -4.98 13.22 19.33
C GLU A 9 -4.25 12.00 18.78
N LEU A 10 -3.14 12.21 18.07
CA LEU A 10 -2.27 11.15 17.58
C LEU A 10 -1.74 10.28 18.72
N ARG A 11 -1.26 10.88 19.82
CA ARG A 11 -0.82 10.11 21.00
C ARG A 11 -1.94 9.27 21.60
N LYS A 12 -3.13 9.85 21.78
CA LYS A 12 -4.31 9.11 22.27
C LYS A 12 -4.71 7.98 21.34
N PHE A 13 -4.64 8.20 20.02
CA PHE A 13 -4.93 7.19 19.02
C PHE A 13 -3.96 6.02 19.10
N VAL A 14 -2.64 6.30 19.08
CA VAL A 14 -1.60 5.27 19.19
C VAL A 14 -1.75 4.46 20.48
N GLU A 15 -1.95 5.12 21.62
CA GLU A 15 -2.16 4.42 22.90
C GLU A 15 -3.41 3.54 22.91
N LYS A 16 -4.51 4.00 22.31
CA LYS A 16 -5.77 3.25 22.21
C LYS A 16 -5.59 1.98 21.37
N GLU A 17 -4.98 2.11 20.19
CA GLU A 17 -4.76 0.98 19.28
C GLU A 17 -3.79 -0.04 19.89
N GLN A 18 -2.74 0.42 20.59
CA GLN A 18 -1.83 -0.46 21.32
C GLN A 18 -2.54 -1.24 22.45
N ARG A 19 -3.46 -0.61 23.20
CA ARG A 19 -4.24 -1.31 24.23
C ARG A 19 -5.17 -2.37 23.63
N GLN A 20 -5.83 -2.06 22.52
CA GLN A 20 -6.69 -3.01 21.81
C GLN A 20 -5.89 -4.21 21.29
N ALA A 21 -4.68 -3.99 20.76
CA ALA A 21 -3.80 -5.07 20.32
C ALA A 21 -3.40 -6.02 21.46
N VAL A 22 -3.21 -5.53 22.69
CA VAL A 22 -2.91 -6.37 23.87
C VAL A 22 -4.10 -7.24 24.25
N ASP A 23 -5.30 -6.65 24.29
CA ASP A 23 -6.55 -7.35 24.62
C ASP A 23 -6.94 -8.38 23.56
N GLU A 24 -6.72 -8.08 22.28
CA GLU A 24 -7.01 -8.96 21.15
C GLU A 24 -5.96 -10.07 21.02
N SER A 25 -4.68 -9.78 21.24
CA SER A 25 -3.61 -10.80 21.25
C SER A 25 -3.80 -11.83 22.36
N ALA A 26 -4.35 -11.44 23.51
CA ALA A 26 -4.72 -12.36 24.58
C ALA A 26 -5.83 -13.36 24.15
N ARG A 27 -6.73 -12.95 23.26
CA ARG A 27 -7.78 -13.81 22.67
C ARG A 27 -7.28 -14.60 21.45
N LYS A 28 -6.33 -14.06 20.68
CA LYS A 28 -5.84 -14.62 19.41
C LYS A 28 -4.76 -15.70 19.56
N LYS A 29 -4.08 -15.75 20.72
CA LYS A 29 -3.15 -16.85 21.08
C LYS A 29 -3.81 -18.24 21.08
N GLN A 30 -5.15 -18.30 21.07
CA GLN A 30 -5.95 -19.51 20.95
C GLN A 30 -6.46 -19.82 19.53
N ARG A 31 -6.31 -18.95 18.52
CA ARG A 31 -6.99 -19.13 17.22
C ARG A 31 -6.14 -19.07 15.95
N ASP A 32 -5.04 -18.32 15.86
CA ASP A 32 -4.50 -17.96 14.53
C ASP A 32 -3.01 -18.26 14.28
N SER A 33 -2.62 -19.54 14.23
CA SER A 33 -1.46 -19.96 13.42
C SER A 33 -1.79 -20.13 11.94
N ALA A 34 -3.07 -20.00 11.54
CA ALA A 34 -3.58 -20.41 10.23
C ALA A 34 -4.19 -19.30 9.34
N ALA A 35 -4.33 -18.04 9.80
CA ALA A 35 -5.22 -17.08 9.13
C ALA A 35 -4.55 -15.83 8.52
N VAL A 36 -3.23 -15.64 8.65
CA VAL A 36 -2.61 -14.31 8.42
C VAL A 36 -2.28 -13.98 6.95
N CYS A 37 -2.37 -14.93 6.00
CA CYS A 37 -2.21 -14.60 4.56
C CYS A 37 -3.40 -15.01 3.66
N ALA A 38 -4.52 -15.45 4.23
CA ALA A 38 -5.69 -15.83 3.44
C ALA A 38 -6.92 -15.05 3.89
N ARG A 39 -7.04 -13.82 3.36
CA ARG A 39 -8.30 -13.11 3.14
C ARG A 39 -8.01 -11.83 2.34
N ASN A 40 -8.50 -11.82 1.10
CA ASN A 40 -8.85 -10.65 0.26
C ASN A 40 -8.20 -10.55 -1.14
N VAL A 41 -8.22 -11.64 -1.93
CA VAL A 41 -8.14 -11.52 -3.41
C VAL A 41 -9.52 -11.30 -4.08
N GLU A 42 -10.64 -11.31 -3.33
CA GLU A 42 -11.96 -11.38 -3.96
C GLU A 42 -13.03 -10.37 -3.45
N ALA A 43 -12.68 -9.11 -3.20
CA ALA A 43 -13.72 -8.14 -2.81
C ALA A 43 -13.42 -6.64 -3.04
N LYS A 44 -12.92 -6.19 -4.21
CA LYS A 44 -13.09 -4.77 -4.62
C LYS A 44 -12.80 -4.45 -6.09
N ALA A 45 -13.19 -5.33 -7.01
CA ALA A 45 -13.21 -5.02 -8.45
C ALA A 45 -14.65 -4.77 -8.93
N LEU A 46 -15.27 -3.65 -8.54
CA LEU A 46 -16.52 -3.21 -9.17
C LEU A 46 -16.77 -1.69 -9.03
N LYS A 47 -17.04 -1.08 -10.19
CA LYS A 47 -17.32 0.35 -10.53
C LYS A 47 -16.03 1.13 -10.83
N VAL A 48 -15.73 1.61 -12.04
CA VAL A 48 -16.51 2.41 -13.00
C VAL A 48 -15.87 2.20 -14.40
N PHE A 49 -16.52 1.65 -15.43
CA PHE A 49 -17.27 2.39 -16.46
C PHE A 49 -18.12 1.44 -17.34
N GLY A 50 -19.42 1.76 -17.47
CA GLY A 50 -20.18 1.81 -18.73
C GLY A 50 -20.29 0.59 -19.66
N LYS A 51 -21.49 -0.01 -19.70
CA LYS A 51 -21.98 -0.99 -20.69
C LYS A 51 -22.01 -0.47 -22.14
N SER A 52 -21.84 -1.39 -23.10
CA SER A 52 -22.81 -1.61 -24.20
C SER A 52 -22.61 -2.96 -24.90
N HIS A 53 -23.69 -3.78 -24.91
CA HIS A 53 -24.22 -4.72 -25.93
C HIS A 53 -23.37 -5.03 -27.17
N GLN A 54 -23.42 -6.17 -27.85
CA GLN A 54 -24.03 -7.52 -27.75
C GLN A 54 -23.66 -8.16 -29.11
N GLU A 55 -23.21 -9.41 -29.16
CA GLU A 55 -23.66 -10.41 -30.14
C GLU A 55 -22.97 -11.76 -29.93
N ASP A 56 -23.81 -12.78 -30.07
CA ASP A 56 -23.64 -14.20 -29.85
C ASP A 56 -22.52 -14.85 -30.67
N VAL A 57 -21.90 -15.93 -30.16
CA VAL A 57 -21.64 -17.19 -30.92
C VAL A 57 -21.24 -18.32 -29.95
N CYS A 58 -22.14 -19.30 -29.89
CA CYS A 58 -22.02 -20.76 -30.01
C CYS A 58 -20.97 -21.59 -29.22
N LEU A 59 -21.51 -22.61 -28.54
CA LEU A 59 -20.87 -23.79 -27.97
C LEU A 59 -20.10 -24.64 -28.99
N SER A 60 -18.92 -25.15 -28.63
CA SER A 60 -18.60 -26.58 -28.78
C SER A 60 -17.36 -26.99 -27.97
N GLN A 61 -17.56 -28.03 -27.17
CA GLN A 61 -16.62 -29.07 -26.69
C GLN A 61 -15.14 -28.71 -26.47
N GLY A 62 -14.72 -28.83 -25.20
CA GLY A 62 -13.30 -28.92 -24.84
C GLY A 62 -13.14 -29.54 -23.45
N THR A 63 -12.97 -30.86 -23.43
CA THR A 63 -12.37 -31.72 -22.41
C THR A 63 -11.86 -31.03 -21.14
N LEU A 64 -12.37 -31.46 -19.97
CA LEU A 64 -11.72 -31.26 -18.68
C LEU A 64 -10.40 -32.04 -18.65
N VAL A 65 -9.34 -31.45 -19.17
CA VAL A 65 -7.98 -31.86 -18.86
C VAL A 65 -7.52 -31.02 -17.67
N ALA A 66 -7.60 -31.60 -16.48
CA ALA A 66 -6.74 -31.19 -15.38
C ALA A 66 -5.31 -31.54 -15.79
N SER A 67 -4.71 -30.72 -16.66
CA SER A 67 -3.28 -30.78 -16.90
C SER A 67 -2.60 -30.24 -15.65
N GLU A 68 -1.59 -30.95 -15.16
CA GLU A 68 -0.68 -30.46 -14.13
C GLU A 68 -0.22 -29.05 -14.53
N GLU A 69 -0.79 -28.02 -13.91
CA GLU A 69 -0.31 -26.66 -14.11
C GLU A 69 1.11 -26.63 -13.58
N SER A 70 2.08 -26.53 -14.48
CA SER A 70 3.48 -26.33 -14.12
C SER A 70 3.57 -25.18 -13.12
N LEU A 71 4.49 -25.28 -12.16
CA LEU A 71 4.80 -24.20 -11.22
C LEU A 71 5.01 -22.87 -11.95
N ASP A 72 5.65 -22.90 -13.13
CA ASP A 72 5.86 -21.72 -13.97
C ASP A 72 4.53 -21.11 -14.46
N SER A 73 3.59 -21.94 -14.90
CA SER A 73 2.25 -21.51 -15.32
C SER A 73 1.48 -20.90 -14.14
N TYR A 74 1.53 -21.53 -12.97
CA TYR A 74 0.88 -21.01 -11.76
C TYR A 74 1.44 -19.65 -11.37
N ILE A 75 2.78 -19.49 -11.38
CA ILE A 75 3.43 -18.22 -11.05
C ILE A 75 3.02 -17.12 -12.03
N VAL A 76 3.00 -17.40 -13.34
CA VAL A 76 2.64 -16.39 -14.35
C VAL A 76 1.17 -15.98 -14.24
N LEU A 77 0.25 -16.92 -13.98
CA LEU A 77 -1.19 -16.65 -13.88
C LEU A 77 -1.58 -15.90 -12.60
N ASN A 78 -0.87 -16.12 -11.48
CA ASN A 78 -1.21 -15.56 -10.17
C ASN A 78 -0.38 -14.33 -9.79
N ARG A 79 0.53 -13.87 -10.66
CA ARG A 79 1.36 -12.70 -10.38
C ARG A 79 0.52 -11.42 -10.49
N GLY A 80 0.55 -10.60 -9.44
CA GLY A 80 -0.05 -9.26 -9.44
C GLY A 80 0.59 -8.32 -10.48
N PRO A 81 -0.03 -7.14 -10.72
CA PRO A 81 0.49 -6.13 -11.65
C PRO A 81 1.91 -5.63 -11.30
N GLY A 82 2.35 -5.83 -10.06
CA GLY A 82 3.64 -5.41 -9.53
C GLY A 82 3.64 -3.95 -9.09
N PHE A 83 4.44 -3.65 -8.07
CA PHE A 83 4.55 -2.30 -7.50
C PHE A 83 4.79 -1.21 -8.54
N THR A 84 5.80 -1.37 -9.39
CA THR A 84 6.15 -0.37 -10.41
C THR A 84 4.98 -0.13 -11.37
N GLY A 85 4.31 -1.20 -11.81
CA GLY A 85 3.16 -1.10 -12.71
C GLY A 85 1.99 -0.36 -12.08
N LEU A 86 1.67 -0.64 -10.82
CA LEU A 86 0.61 0.05 -10.09
C LEU A 86 0.96 1.53 -9.83
N LEU A 87 2.19 1.80 -9.37
CA LEU A 87 2.67 3.17 -9.09
C LEU A 87 2.51 4.08 -10.30
N PHE A 88 3.02 3.66 -11.47
CA PHE A 88 2.97 4.50 -12.67
C PHE A 88 1.55 4.63 -13.22
N LYS A 89 0.70 3.60 -13.10
CA LYS A 89 -0.74 3.74 -13.42
C LYS A 89 -1.42 4.81 -12.55
N MET A 90 -1.09 4.89 -11.25
CA MET A 90 -1.63 5.92 -10.36
C MET A 90 -1.11 7.32 -10.72
N ILE A 91 0.17 7.44 -11.07
CA ILE A 91 0.79 8.71 -11.54
C ILE A 91 0.06 9.20 -12.80
N ASP A 92 -0.09 8.33 -13.79
CA ASP A 92 -0.73 8.64 -15.06
C ASP A 92 -2.21 9.01 -14.87
N ALA A 93 -2.94 8.26 -14.04
CA ALA A 93 -4.35 8.54 -13.74
C ALA A 93 -4.57 9.91 -13.06
N ARG A 94 -3.58 10.39 -12.29
CA ARG A 94 -3.60 11.71 -11.65
C ARG A 94 -3.02 12.82 -12.53
N GLY A 95 -2.45 12.49 -13.69
CA GLY A 95 -1.83 13.46 -14.59
C GLY A 95 -0.61 14.17 -13.98
N LEU A 96 0.07 13.55 -13.02
CA LEU A 96 1.20 14.15 -12.32
C LEU A 96 2.50 13.89 -13.09
N PRO A 97 3.39 14.89 -13.26
CA PRO A 97 4.71 14.64 -13.82
C PRO A 97 5.58 13.90 -12.80
N ASP A 98 6.36 12.92 -13.25
CA ASP A 98 7.32 12.15 -12.43
C ASP A 98 8.13 13.04 -11.47
N LYS A 99 8.57 14.21 -11.96
CA LYS A 99 9.33 15.20 -11.17
C LYS A 99 8.58 15.72 -9.96
N ALA A 100 7.29 15.99 -10.08
CA ALA A 100 6.49 16.43 -8.95
C ALA A 100 6.36 15.30 -7.91
N VAL A 101 6.21 14.05 -8.36
CA VAL A 101 6.01 12.90 -7.49
C VAL A 101 7.25 12.62 -6.64
N TYR A 102 8.43 12.45 -7.24
CA TYR A 102 9.63 12.15 -6.44
C TYR A 102 10.08 13.33 -5.58
N HIS A 103 9.83 14.56 -6.02
CA HIS A 103 10.11 15.75 -5.21
C HIS A 103 9.21 15.82 -3.97
N LYS A 104 7.89 15.63 -4.15
CA LYS A 104 6.93 15.62 -3.04
C LYS A 104 7.14 14.43 -2.10
N ALA A 105 7.64 13.30 -2.60
CA ALA A 105 8.01 12.14 -1.79
C ALA A 105 9.34 12.31 -1.02
N GLY A 106 10.10 13.39 -1.26
CA GLY A 106 11.43 13.55 -0.66
C GLY A 106 12.41 12.46 -1.12
N ILE A 107 12.36 12.08 -2.39
CA ILE A 107 13.16 11.00 -2.98
C ILE A 107 14.11 11.56 -4.05
N ASP A 108 15.37 11.13 -3.99
CA ASP A 108 16.36 11.45 -5.02
C ASP A 108 15.94 10.92 -6.40
N ARG A 109 16.12 11.74 -7.44
CA ARG A 109 15.78 11.40 -8.83
C ARG A 109 16.40 10.09 -9.30
N ARG A 110 17.62 9.75 -8.86
CA ARG A 110 18.32 8.50 -9.21
C ARG A 110 17.62 7.29 -8.60
N LEU A 111 17.13 7.41 -7.37
CA LEU A 111 16.34 6.37 -6.72
C LEU A 111 15.02 6.16 -7.47
N PHE A 112 14.31 7.24 -7.80
CA PHE A 112 13.09 7.14 -8.63
C PHE A 112 13.37 6.54 -10.01
N SER A 113 14.51 6.88 -10.63
CA SER A 113 14.93 6.29 -11.90
C SER A 113 15.17 4.78 -11.77
N LYS A 114 15.81 4.31 -10.68
CA LYS A 114 15.98 2.88 -10.41
C LYS A 114 14.65 2.15 -10.29
N ILE A 115 13.69 2.72 -9.55
CA ILE A 115 12.34 2.17 -9.41
C ILE A 115 11.67 1.96 -10.79
N ARG A 116 11.89 2.90 -11.72
CA ARG A 116 11.33 2.85 -13.06
C ARG A 116 12.04 1.85 -13.98
N SER A 117 13.37 1.82 -13.96
CA SER A 117 14.16 1.15 -14.99
C SER A 117 14.63 -0.25 -14.64
N ASP A 118 14.71 -0.61 -13.36
CA ASP A 118 15.21 -1.91 -12.90
C ASP A 118 14.05 -2.77 -12.38
N PRO A 119 13.60 -3.79 -13.15
CA PRO A 119 12.52 -4.69 -12.74
C PRO A 119 12.84 -5.53 -11.49
N LYS A 120 14.12 -5.63 -11.11
CA LYS A 120 14.56 -6.36 -9.91
C LYS A 120 14.75 -5.44 -8.72
N TYR A 121 14.63 -4.12 -8.90
CA TYR A 121 14.76 -3.18 -7.79
C TYR A 121 13.56 -3.29 -6.86
N HIS A 122 13.85 -3.45 -5.56
CA HIS A 122 12.83 -3.55 -4.53
C HIS A 122 12.92 -2.35 -3.59
N PRO A 123 11.99 -1.38 -3.67
CA PRO A 123 12.01 -0.21 -2.80
C PRO A 123 11.75 -0.61 -1.35
N SER A 124 12.26 0.19 -0.42
CA SER A 124 11.97 0.01 1.01
C SER A 124 10.51 0.37 1.32
N LYS A 125 9.95 -0.19 2.40
CA LYS A 125 8.62 0.15 2.90
C LYS A 125 8.42 1.66 3.08
N ALA A 126 9.40 2.35 3.66
CA ALA A 126 9.35 3.81 3.84
C ALA A 126 9.30 4.57 2.50
N THR A 127 10.01 4.09 1.47
CA THR A 127 9.98 4.65 0.12
C THR A 127 8.60 4.47 -0.53
N VAL A 128 8.00 3.30 -0.38
CA VAL A 128 6.65 3.01 -0.90
C VAL A 128 5.61 3.91 -0.24
N ILE A 129 5.67 4.06 1.10
CA ILE A 129 4.79 4.95 1.86
C ILE A 129 4.96 6.41 1.42
N ALA A 130 6.21 6.87 1.28
CA ALA A 130 6.49 8.25 0.83
C ALA A 130 5.92 8.53 -0.58
N LEU A 131 6.00 7.55 -1.49
CA LEU A 131 5.38 7.66 -2.82
C LEU A 131 3.85 7.67 -2.74
N GLY A 132 3.24 6.84 -1.90
CA GLY A 132 1.79 6.86 -1.67
C GLY A 132 1.30 8.19 -1.11
N ILE A 133 2.04 8.77 -0.15
CA ILE A 133 1.77 10.09 0.42
C ILE A 133 1.91 11.18 -0.66
N ALA A 134 2.96 11.13 -1.48
CA ALA A 134 3.16 12.09 -2.55
C ALA A 134 2.03 12.07 -3.57
N LEU A 135 1.49 10.87 -3.84
CA LEU A 135 0.32 10.71 -4.67
C LEU A 135 -0.96 11.22 -4.00
N GLU A 136 -1.02 11.35 -2.66
CA GLU A 136 -2.25 11.54 -1.88
C GLU A 136 -3.18 10.33 -2.00
N ALA A 137 -2.60 9.13 -1.90
CA ALA A 137 -3.34 7.88 -1.89
C ALA A 137 -4.22 7.80 -0.64
N ASP A 138 -5.49 7.38 -0.80
CA ASP A 138 -6.30 7.01 0.36
C ASP A 138 -5.81 5.70 1.00
N LEU A 139 -6.46 5.27 2.09
CA LEU A 139 -6.02 4.09 2.82
C LEU A 139 -6.09 2.81 1.96
N ASP A 140 -7.15 2.64 1.16
CA ASP A 140 -7.31 1.49 0.28
C ASP A 140 -6.21 1.47 -0.81
N GLU A 141 -5.94 2.63 -1.42
CA GLU A 141 -4.89 2.79 -2.43
C GLU A 141 -3.48 2.59 -1.86
N MET A 142 -3.21 3.10 -0.65
CA MET A 142 -1.95 2.93 0.05
C MET A 142 -1.69 1.46 0.39
N GLU A 143 -2.70 0.75 0.90
CA GLU A 143 -2.62 -0.67 1.20
C GLU A 143 -2.40 -1.50 -0.07
N ALA A 144 -3.07 -1.17 -1.18
CA ALA A 144 -2.84 -1.82 -2.46
C ALA A 144 -1.40 -1.61 -2.96
N LEU A 145 -0.88 -0.38 -2.85
CA LEU A 145 0.50 -0.05 -3.26
C LEU A 145 1.54 -0.80 -2.41
N LEU A 146 1.31 -0.88 -1.10
CA LEU A 146 2.15 -1.64 -0.18
C LEU A 146 2.09 -3.14 -0.46
N CYS A 147 0.91 -3.69 -0.71
CA CYS A 147 0.70 -5.10 -1.00
C CYS A 147 1.48 -5.53 -2.25
N GLU A 148 1.39 -4.75 -3.33
CA GLU A 148 2.15 -5.00 -4.57
C GLU A 148 3.68 -4.87 -4.39
N ALA A 149 4.12 -4.16 -3.36
CA ALA A 149 5.52 -4.09 -2.95
C ALA A 149 5.89 -5.14 -1.88
N GLY A 150 4.98 -6.02 -1.46
CA GLY A 150 5.24 -7.05 -0.45
C GLY A 150 5.24 -6.55 1.00
N TYR A 151 4.59 -5.41 1.28
CA TYR A 151 4.47 -4.81 2.60
C TYR A 151 3.00 -4.69 3.03
N ALA A 152 2.80 -4.47 4.33
CA ALA A 152 1.51 -4.12 4.92
C ALA A 152 1.72 -3.11 6.07
N LEU A 153 0.69 -2.33 6.39
CA LEU A 153 0.65 -1.51 7.61
C LEU A 153 0.23 -2.40 8.78
N SER A 154 1.15 -2.63 9.73
CA SER A 154 0.88 -3.41 10.93
C SER A 154 0.12 -2.57 11.96
N GLY A 155 -0.93 -3.15 12.55
CA GLY A 155 -1.62 -2.55 13.70
C GLY A 155 -0.81 -2.56 15.00
N SER A 156 0.33 -3.26 15.05
CA SER A 156 1.19 -3.32 16.23
C SER A 156 2.35 -2.33 16.21
N GLU A 157 2.71 -1.82 15.04
CA GLU A 157 3.88 -0.96 14.87
C GLU A 157 3.47 0.50 14.98
N THR A 158 4.06 1.23 15.92
CA THR A 158 3.78 2.66 16.13
C THR A 158 4.00 3.48 14.85
N PHE A 159 5.03 3.16 14.08
CA PHE A 159 5.31 3.79 12.80
C PHE A 159 4.11 3.64 11.85
N ASP A 160 3.62 2.42 11.65
CA ASP A 160 2.50 2.15 10.74
C ASP A 160 1.19 2.78 11.23
N LEU A 161 0.96 2.81 12.55
CA LEU A 161 -0.20 3.46 13.16
C LEU A 161 -0.22 4.97 12.89
N ILE A 162 0.95 5.62 12.98
CA ILE A 162 1.07 7.05 12.65
C ILE A 162 0.77 7.28 11.17
N ILE A 163 1.34 6.47 10.27
CA ILE A 163 1.06 6.59 8.82
C ILE A 163 -0.43 6.40 8.54
N ARG A 164 -1.06 5.36 9.11
CA ARG A 164 -2.49 5.11 8.95
C ARG A 164 -3.33 6.31 9.43
N TYR A 165 -3.03 6.84 10.60
CA TYR A 165 -3.72 8.02 11.15
C TYR A 165 -3.59 9.23 10.21
N CYS A 166 -2.39 9.51 9.70
CA CYS A 166 -2.16 10.61 8.75
C CYS A 166 -2.98 10.43 7.46
N VAL A 167 -2.96 9.24 6.86
CA VAL A 167 -3.70 8.95 5.62
C VAL A 167 -5.22 9.07 5.84
N GLU A 168 -5.74 8.53 6.94
CA GLU A 168 -7.18 8.62 7.29
C GLU A 168 -7.64 10.07 7.48
N HIS A 169 -6.79 10.92 8.06
CA HIS A 169 -7.08 12.34 8.30
C HIS A 169 -6.68 13.24 7.12
N ARG A 170 -6.27 12.65 5.99
CA ARG A 170 -5.84 13.37 4.76
C ARG A 170 -4.65 14.32 4.99
N VAL A 171 -3.77 13.97 5.93
CA VAL A 171 -2.49 14.65 6.14
C VAL A 171 -1.46 14.01 5.21
N PHE A 172 -1.13 14.71 4.12
CA PHE A 172 -0.19 14.24 3.09
C PHE A 172 1.04 15.12 2.93
N ASP A 173 1.22 16.10 3.82
CA ASP A 173 2.44 16.89 3.88
C ASP A 173 3.56 16.05 4.50
N LEU A 174 4.65 15.85 3.75
CA LEU A 174 5.76 14.98 4.17
C LEU A 174 6.48 15.53 5.40
N ASP A 175 6.62 16.86 5.50
CA ASP A 175 7.28 17.50 6.63
C ASP A 175 6.42 17.39 7.89
N GLU A 176 5.11 17.56 7.78
CA GLU A 176 4.18 17.32 8.89
C GLU A 176 4.23 15.86 9.37
N ILE A 177 4.24 14.89 8.46
CA ILE A 177 4.33 13.48 8.86
C ILE A 177 5.69 13.20 9.52
N ASN A 178 6.77 13.80 9.02
CA ASN A 178 8.09 13.67 9.62
C ASN A 178 8.18 14.32 11.00
N GLU A 179 7.58 15.49 11.22
CA GLU A 179 7.44 16.10 12.55
C GLU A 179 6.69 15.16 13.52
N ALA A 180 5.62 14.52 13.04
CA ALA A 180 4.87 13.55 13.84
C ALA A 180 5.74 12.34 14.19
N LEU A 181 6.45 11.75 13.23
CA LEU A 181 7.34 10.61 13.45
C LEU A 181 8.50 10.94 14.42
N ASP A 182 9.10 12.11 14.28
CA ASP A 182 10.19 12.59 15.15
C ASP A 182 9.72 12.74 16.60
N SER A 183 8.47 13.17 16.83
CA SER A 183 7.89 13.26 18.17
C SER A 183 7.82 11.91 18.91
N PHE A 184 7.87 10.79 18.18
CA PHE A 184 7.95 9.42 18.70
C PHE A 184 9.36 8.81 18.56
N GLN A 185 10.38 9.61 18.22
CA GLN A 185 11.75 9.18 17.94
C GLN A 185 11.85 8.09 16.85
N LEU A 186 10.97 8.15 15.85
CA LEU A 186 10.95 7.21 14.73
C LEU A 186 11.71 7.78 13.53
N LYS A 187 12.12 6.88 12.62
CA LYS A 187 12.82 7.29 11.38
C LYS A 187 11.86 8.07 10.46
N PRO A 188 12.30 9.20 9.89
CA PRO A 188 11.49 9.96 8.95
C PRO A 188 11.30 9.21 7.62
N LEU A 189 10.28 9.64 6.88
CA LEU A 189 10.05 9.30 5.49
C LEU A 189 10.87 10.20 4.57
N GLY A 190 11.13 9.70 3.37
CA GLY A 190 11.98 10.38 2.39
C GLY A 190 13.46 10.13 2.67
N GLY A 191 14.23 9.94 1.61
CA GLY A 191 15.68 9.82 1.70
C GLY A 191 16.24 11.22 1.84
N VAL A 192 16.33 11.70 3.09
CA VAL A 192 16.85 13.01 3.50
C VAL A 192 17.90 13.50 2.49
N ALA A 193 17.52 14.52 1.73
CA ALA A 193 18.40 15.19 0.77
C ALA A 193 19.46 16.02 1.50
#